data_AF-A0A1Y1S9D2-F1
#
_entry.id   AF-A0A1Y1S9D2-F1
#
_cell.length_a   1.000
_cell.length_b   1.000
_cell.length_c   1.000
_cell.angle_alpha   90.00
_cell.angle_beta   90.00
_cell.angle_gamma   90.00
#
_symmetry.space_group_name_H-M   'P 1'
#
loop_
_entity.id
_entity.type
_entity.pdbx_description
1 polymer ?
#
loop_
_entity_poly.entity_id
_entity_poly.type
_entity_poly.pdbx_seq_one_letter_code
_entity_poly.pdbx_strand_id
1 'polypeptide(L)'
;MKNLLTGRYLRSIVDEINTDTCYGHLMTVYSALIREIDVEAEEKDDFIEALNLVNAKLREFVPFEYQFYIIDRPIYKGKKEMKKGLFELFTDCIIQMVLEHTTTELTNELNKVQNKQNNTKEQAGINSYICNALFRIRNVPLSPKMTKYVAFALNKDDIKEFLSFIIKMEHKRNTALESNEEFAASFLDALNSLFLAIKNINSDTYAEILKIVHSEKKFFKRVIFSNLPDVYMSYVYSTTRDYNFDVLVSLYDSRPYLVEETILKVNQGELLIPRKSFIDKIMENDKYFAKMIIKLDLTKEELANVTENSNLFLVEYFTQKAGPMVDLCKVLANKSEEFIIEFLENNVNSDNMPNLIRSISYAIKLTSNLKEFILNNFGDRKEYFNALIPFLTVDEIEERLGMWYEKNKTIEALLRKYHSGDLLTVLHKMVYSRNIKAVIEETLESNKFTDSDFIFLLKFLETTECDFKYKTCLDCMNKRKSLQKQCIVFLEHSPGSITNKEYVSCLEAAGNLKLYENVPIQELFDLVQGNPRMKKQLQKLLNKSKKSTKKQNEMKAFLNL
;
A
#
# COMPACT_ATOMS: atom_id res chain seq x y z
N MET A 1 -45.12 8.89 0.88
CA MET A 1 -45.03 9.29 2.31
C MET A 1 -43.98 10.38 2.42
N LYS A 2 -44.33 11.59 2.91
CA LYS A 2 -43.34 12.63 3.22
C LYS A 2 -42.44 12.15 4.37
N ASN A 3 -41.13 12.40 4.28
CA ASN A 3 -40.19 12.15 5.38
C ASN A 3 -40.68 12.91 6.62
N LEU A 4 -40.96 12.17 7.69
CA LEU A 4 -41.42 12.70 8.98
C LEU A 4 -40.29 13.40 9.76
N LEU A 5 -39.04 13.24 9.35
CA LEU A 5 -37.86 13.81 10.01
C LEU A 5 -37.56 15.19 9.42
N THR A 6 -37.82 16.25 10.18
CA THR A 6 -37.50 17.65 9.86
C THR A 6 -36.56 18.22 10.92
N GLY A 7 -35.84 19.30 10.62
CA GLY A 7 -35.01 20.00 11.62
C GLY A 7 -35.82 20.37 12.87
N ARG A 8 -37.06 20.85 12.67
CA ARG A 8 -38.00 21.14 13.76
C ARG A 8 -38.35 19.92 14.62
N TYR A 9 -38.63 18.77 14.02
CA TYR A 9 -38.92 17.54 14.76
C TYR A 9 -37.70 17.07 15.56
N LEU A 10 -36.51 17.12 14.96
CA LEU A 10 -35.27 16.79 15.65
C LEU A 10 -35.07 17.69 16.87
N ARG A 11 -35.26 19.00 16.73
CA ARG A 11 -35.21 19.94 17.88
C ARG A 11 -36.24 19.62 18.96
N SER A 12 -37.47 19.21 18.60
CA SER A 12 -38.50 18.89 19.60
C SER A 12 -38.18 17.66 20.45
N ILE A 13 -37.40 16.70 19.93
CA ILE A 13 -37.08 15.47 20.67
C ILE A 13 -35.80 15.59 21.51
N VAL A 14 -35.01 16.65 21.38
CA VAL A 14 -33.72 16.81 22.11
C VAL A 14 -33.93 16.68 23.62
N ASP A 15 -34.92 17.40 24.15
CA ASP A 15 -35.22 17.43 25.59
C ASP A 15 -36.01 16.21 26.07
N GLU A 16 -36.60 15.44 25.13
CA GLU A 16 -37.32 14.20 25.44
C GLU A 16 -36.38 13.01 25.63
N ILE A 17 -35.15 13.07 25.13
CA ILE A 17 -34.16 11.99 25.21
C ILE A 17 -33.57 11.92 26.63
N ASN A 18 -33.86 10.82 27.30
CA ASN A 18 -33.32 10.45 28.61
C ASN A 18 -33.09 8.93 28.68
N THR A 19 -32.69 8.42 29.84
CA THR A 19 -32.39 6.99 30.06
C THR A 19 -33.52 6.04 29.66
N ASP A 20 -34.78 6.45 29.82
CA ASP A 20 -35.95 5.59 29.55
C ASP A 20 -36.42 5.67 28.09
N THR A 21 -36.19 6.81 27.43
CA THR A 21 -36.71 7.10 26.09
C THR A 21 -35.65 6.99 24.98
N CYS A 22 -34.36 6.96 25.34
CA CYS A 22 -33.25 7.09 24.40
C CYS A 22 -33.30 6.06 23.26
N TYR A 23 -33.66 4.80 23.56
CA TYR A 23 -33.74 3.77 22.53
C TYR A 23 -34.91 3.98 21.56
N GLY A 24 -36.02 4.51 22.03
CA GLY A 24 -37.18 4.85 21.20
C GLY A 24 -36.84 5.94 20.18
N HIS A 25 -36.11 6.97 20.62
CA HIS A 25 -35.62 8.04 19.75
C HIS A 25 -34.50 7.56 18.83
N LEU A 26 -33.53 6.80 19.33
CA LEU A 26 -32.45 6.19 18.54
C LEU A 26 -33.02 5.42 17.35
N MET A 27 -33.97 4.51 17.60
CA MET A 27 -34.64 3.74 16.53
C MET A 27 -35.34 4.66 15.52
N THR A 28 -36.05 5.69 15.99
CA THR A 28 -36.84 6.57 15.13
C THR A 28 -35.94 7.38 14.20
N VAL A 29 -34.87 7.96 14.76
CA VAL A 29 -33.87 8.73 14.01
C VAL A 29 -33.10 7.82 13.06
N TYR A 30 -32.59 6.69 13.55
CA TYR A 30 -31.83 5.73 12.73
C TYR A 30 -32.64 5.18 11.55
N SER A 31 -33.89 4.75 11.78
CA SER A 31 -34.77 4.24 10.72
C SER A 31 -35.04 5.27 9.62
N ALA A 32 -35.03 6.57 9.97
CA ALA A 32 -35.23 7.66 9.02
C ALA A 32 -33.95 8.02 8.26
N LEU A 33 -32.78 7.90 8.90
CA LEU A 33 -31.48 8.34 8.35
C LEU A 33 -30.67 7.25 7.66
N ILE A 34 -31.01 5.96 7.85
CA ILE A 34 -30.30 4.84 7.19
C ILE A 34 -30.47 4.85 5.66
N ARG A 35 -31.40 5.66 5.14
CA ARG A 35 -31.69 5.82 3.71
C ARG A 35 -31.35 7.22 3.24
N GLU A 36 -31.34 7.41 1.92
CA GLU A 36 -31.25 8.74 1.34
C GLU A 36 -32.42 9.62 1.80
N ILE A 37 -32.09 10.76 2.39
CA ILE A 37 -33.07 11.74 2.85
C ILE A 37 -33.18 12.90 1.87
N ASP A 38 -34.41 13.38 1.74
CA ASP A 38 -34.74 14.58 0.97
C ASP A 38 -34.89 15.74 1.97
N VAL A 39 -33.99 16.72 1.87
CA VAL A 39 -33.96 17.94 2.67
C VAL A 39 -33.71 19.09 1.72
N GLU A 40 -34.58 20.09 1.76
CA GLU A 40 -34.44 21.30 0.93
C GLU A 40 -33.08 21.96 1.19
N ALA A 41 -32.45 22.47 0.14
CA ALA A 41 -31.08 23.00 0.23
C ALA A 41 -30.95 24.12 1.28
N GLU A 42 -32.00 24.92 1.45
CA GLU A 42 -32.09 26.02 2.41
C GLU A 42 -32.25 25.56 3.87
N GLU A 43 -32.78 24.35 4.10
CA GLU A 43 -33.02 23.78 5.44
C GLU A 43 -31.90 22.82 5.88
N LYS A 44 -30.93 22.55 5.00
CA LYS A 44 -29.90 21.53 5.22
C LYS A 44 -29.02 21.82 6.43
N ASP A 45 -28.59 23.08 6.60
CA ASP A 45 -27.72 23.47 7.72
C ASP A 45 -28.46 23.40 9.06
N ASP A 46 -29.72 23.86 9.11
CA ASP A 46 -30.57 23.75 10.31
C ASP A 46 -30.84 22.28 10.67
N PHE A 47 -31.07 21.43 9.67
CA PHE A 47 -31.23 19.99 9.87
C PHE A 47 -29.97 19.35 10.46
N ILE A 48 -28.78 19.67 9.93
CA ILE A 48 -27.50 19.16 10.43
C ILE A 48 -27.26 19.61 11.87
N GLU A 49 -27.53 20.89 12.17
CA GLU A 49 -27.42 21.41 13.53
C GLU A 49 -28.35 20.66 14.51
N ALA A 50 -29.62 20.50 14.15
CA ALA A 50 -30.59 19.77 14.96
C ALA A 50 -30.21 18.30 15.15
N LEU A 51 -29.70 17.65 14.10
CA LEU A 51 -29.21 16.27 14.17
C LEU A 51 -28.01 16.15 15.12
N ASN A 52 -27.07 17.10 15.08
CA ASN A 52 -25.92 17.10 15.99
C ASN A 52 -26.34 17.21 17.45
N LEU A 53 -27.36 18.02 17.77
CA LEU A 53 -27.92 18.13 19.12
C LEU A 53 -28.54 16.81 19.58
N VAL A 54 -29.35 16.18 18.72
CA VAL A 54 -29.95 14.86 19.00
C VAL A 54 -28.87 13.80 19.19
N ASN A 55 -27.87 13.75 18.31
CA ASN A 55 -26.77 12.79 18.39
C ASN A 55 -25.93 12.99 19.67
N ALA A 56 -25.71 14.23 20.11
CA ALA A 56 -25.03 14.51 21.36
C ALA A 56 -25.82 13.95 22.56
N LYS A 57 -27.15 14.16 22.60
CA LYS A 57 -28.02 13.59 23.64
C LYS A 57 -28.09 12.07 23.59
N LEU A 58 -28.19 11.48 22.40
CA LEU A 58 -28.18 10.03 22.26
C LEU A 58 -26.86 9.43 22.77
N ARG A 59 -25.70 10.04 22.50
CA ARG A 59 -24.41 9.57 23.04
C ARG A 59 -24.30 9.65 24.56
N GLU A 60 -25.02 10.58 25.19
CA GLU A 60 -25.05 10.73 26.65
C GLU A 60 -25.79 9.55 27.32
N PHE A 61 -26.90 9.11 26.73
CA PHE A 61 -27.81 8.12 27.36
C PHE A 61 -27.76 6.71 26.75
N VAL A 62 -27.35 6.57 25.49
CA VAL A 62 -27.24 5.26 24.82
C VAL A 62 -25.90 4.61 25.19
N PRO A 63 -25.91 3.36 25.68
CA PRO A 63 -24.68 2.62 25.97
C PRO A 63 -23.74 2.55 24.77
N PHE A 64 -22.44 2.59 25.04
CA PHE A 64 -21.38 2.67 24.03
C PHE A 64 -21.53 1.61 22.94
N GLU A 65 -21.89 0.38 23.33
CA GLU A 65 -22.10 -0.75 22.45
C GLU A 65 -23.22 -0.57 21.42
N TYR A 66 -24.11 0.41 21.57
CA TYR A 66 -25.18 0.72 20.61
C TYR A 66 -25.00 2.07 19.91
N GLN A 67 -23.93 2.81 20.21
CA GLN A 67 -23.70 4.12 19.59
C GLN A 67 -23.43 4.03 18.08
N PHE A 68 -23.12 2.84 17.56
CA PHE A 68 -22.99 2.62 16.11
C PHE A 68 -24.32 2.80 15.34
N TYR A 69 -25.47 2.84 16.03
CA TYR A 69 -26.76 3.22 15.43
C TYR A 69 -26.95 4.74 15.28
N ILE A 70 -26.01 5.55 15.78
CA ILE A 70 -26.07 7.02 15.65
C ILE A 70 -25.45 7.41 14.31
N ILE A 71 -26.25 8.02 13.42
CA ILE A 71 -25.81 8.45 12.09
C ILE A 71 -25.37 9.92 12.15
N ASP A 72 -24.07 10.17 11.98
CA ASP A 72 -23.52 11.52 11.93
C ASP A 72 -23.60 12.18 10.55
N ARG A 73 -23.59 11.36 9.50
CA ARG A 73 -23.52 11.83 8.12
C ARG A 73 -24.63 11.17 7.30
N PRO A 74 -25.83 11.76 7.27
CA PRO A 74 -26.90 11.23 6.46
C PRO A 74 -26.58 11.38 4.97
N ILE A 75 -27.11 10.46 4.17
CA ILE A 75 -26.97 10.50 2.72
C ILE A 75 -28.12 11.34 2.17
N TYR A 76 -27.81 12.35 1.35
CA TYR A 76 -28.82 13.22 0.75
C TYR A 76 -29.15 12.77 -0.66
N LYS A 77 -30.45 12.77 -1.00
CA LYS A 77 -30.92 12.42 -2.33
C LYS A 77 -30.44 13.46 -3.35
N GLY A 78 -29.74 13.03 -4.39
CA GLY A 78 -29.42 13.90 -5.53
C GLY A 78 -30.68 14.19 -6.35
N LYS A 79 -30.88 15.44 -6.81
CA LYS A 79 -31.98 15.78 -7.73
C LYS A 79 -31.87 14.95 -9.02
N LYS A 80 -32.64 13.86 -9.11
CA LYS A 80 -32.97 13.18 -10.37
C LYS A 80 -34.48 13.25 -10.56
N GLU A 81 -34.94 14.29 -11.24
CA GLU A 81 -36.27 14.27 -11.85
C GLU A 81 -36.19 13.44 -13.13
N MET A 82 -36.57 12.17 -13.06
CA MET A 82 -37.02 11.46 -14.25
C MET A 82 -38.49 11.80 -14.47
N LYS A 83 -38.81 12.43 -15.61
CA LYS A 83 -40.20 12.60 -16.06
C LYS A 83 -40.78 11.22 -16.35
N LYS A 84 -41.62 10.72 -15.45
CA LYS A 84 -42.37 9.48 -15.63
C LYS A 84 -43.47 9.67 -16.68
N GLY A 85 -43.69 8.65 -17.51
CA GLY A 85 -44.79 8.60 -18.47
C GLY A 85 -46.16 8.41 -17.79
N LEU A 86 -47.25 8.71 -18.50
CA LEU A 86 -48.62 8.62 -17.99
C LEU A 86 -49.00 7.18 -17.55
N PHE A 87 -48.49 6.18 -18.25
CA PHE A 87 -48.66 4.76 -17.91
C PHE A 87 -47.92 4.39 -16.62
N GLU A 88 -46.69 4.88 -16.44
CA GLU A 88 -45.92 4.68 -15.21
C GLU A 88 -46.60 5.36 -14.01
N LEU A 89 -47.15 6.57 -14.20
CA LEU A 89 -47.94 7.26 -13.17
C LEU A 89 -49.20 6.49 -12.78
N PHE A 90 -49.89 5.89 -13.75
CA PHE A 90 -51.09 5.08 -13.49
C PHE A 90 -50.74 3.77 -12.76
N THR A 91 -49.70 3.07 -13.21
CA THR A 91 -49.20 1.85 -12.54
C THR A 91 -48.72 2.17 -11.12
N ASP A 92 -47.98 3.26 -10.93
CA ASP A 92 -47.57 3.75 -9.61
C ASP A 92 -48.78 4.05 -8.72
N CYS A 93 -49.83 4.67 -9.26
CA CYS A 93 -51.05 4.98 -8.52
C CYS A 93 -51.79 3.71 -8.09
N ILE A 94 -51.95 2.71 -8.97
CA ILE A 94 -52.58 1.43 -8.61
C ILE A 94 -51.73 0.69 -7.57
N ILE A 95 -50.42 0.61 -7.78
CA ILE A 95 -49.49 -0.02 -6.83
C ILE A 95 -49.59 0.70 -5.48
N GLN A 96 -49.57 2.03 -5.47
CA GLN A 96 -49.68 2.83 -4.26
C GLN A 96 -51.02 2.63 -3.55
N MET A 97 -52.15 2.57 -4.27
CA MET A 97 -53.45 2.25 -3.69
C MET A 97 -53.49 0.85 -3.07
N VAL A 98 -52.93 -0.16 -3.74
CA VAL A 98 -52.87 -1.54 -3.22
C VAL A 98 -51.96 -1.61 -1.98
N LEU A 99 -50.84 -0.88 -1.99
CA LEU A 99 -49.91 -0.80 -0.88
C LEU A 99 -50.51 -0.03 0.30
N GLU A 100 -51.21 1.07 0.06
CA GLU A 100 -51.92 1.84 1.08
C GLU A 100 -53.05 1.02 1.70
N HIS A 101 -53.82 0.30 0.88
CA HIS A 101 -54.83 -0.64 1.37
C HIS A 101 -54.22 -1.74 2.25
N THR A 102 -53.15 -2.39 1.77
CA THR A 102 -52.46 -3.44 2.53
C THR A 102 -51.83 -2.90 3.81
N THR A 103 -51.26 -1.70 3.78
CA THR A 103 -50.70 -1.03 4.96
C THR A 103 -51.79 -0.66 5.97
N THR A 104 -52.96 -0.26 5.48
CA THR A 104 -54.14 0.07 6.30
C THR A 104 -54.75 -1.18 6.91
N GLU A 105 -54.91 -2.26 6.13
CA GLU A 105 -55.33 -3.58 6.63
C GLU A 105 -54.37 -4.09 7.69
N LEU A 106 -53.06 -4.03 7.42
CA LEU A 106 -52.02 -4.41 8.36
C LEU A 106 -52.13 -3.59 9.65
N THR A 107 -52.27 -2.27 9.53
CA THR A 107 -52.43 -1.37 10.68
C THR A 107 -53.70 -1.68 11.45
N ASN A 108 -54.81 -1.98 10.78
CA ASN A 108 -56.09 -2.29 11.39
C ASN A 108 -56.07 -3.64 12.12
N GLU A 109 -55.48 -4.69 11.53
CA GLU A 109 -55.29 -5.97 12.20
C GLU A 109 -54.32 -5.86 13.38
N LEU A 110 -53.21 -5.12 13.23
CA LEU A 110 -52.27 -4.87 14.33
C LEU A 110 -52.92 -4.05 15.46
N ASN A 111 -53.77 -3.08 15.14
CA ASN A 111 -54.56 -2.32 16.12
C ASN A 111 -55.59 -3.21 16.83
N LYS A 112 -56.22 -4.16 16.13
CA LYS A 112 -57.13 -5.14 16.75
C LYS A 112 -56.39 -6.03 17.75
N VAL A 113 -55.14 -6.41 17.46
CA VAL A 113 -54.28 -7.16 18.40
C VAL A 113 -53.93 -6.32 19.62
N GLN A 114 -53.59 -5.04 19.43
CA GLN A 114 -53.30 -4.12 20.54
C GLN A 114 -54.52 -3.89 21.45
N ASN A 115 -55.72 -3.84 20.88
CA ASN A 115 -56.98 -3.65 21.63
C ASN A 115 -57.55 -4.93 22.26
N LYS A 116 -57.04 -6.12 21.91
CA LYS A 116 -57.52 -7.43 22.40
C LYS A 116 -56.78 -7.96 23.65
N GLN A 117 -56.14 -7.08 24.43
CA GLN A 117 -55.47 -7.46 25.69
C GLN A 117 -56.37 -8.10 26.78
N ASN A 118 -57.68 -8.33 26.54
CA ASN A 118 -58.60 -8.84 27.56
C ASN A 118 -59.15 -10.26 27.36
N ASN A 119 -58.84 -11.02 26.29
CA ASN A 119 -59.31 -12.41 26.24
C ASN A 119 -58.34 -13.37 25.53
N THR A 120 -58.02 -14.43 26.26
CA THR A 120 -57.10 -15.52 25.94
C THR A 120 -57.61 -16.49 24.87
N LYS A 121 -56.66 -17.11 24.14
CA LYS A 121 -56.67 -18.43 23.45
C LYS A 121 -56.83 -18.53 21.92
N GLU A 122 -56.94 -17.45 21.16
CA GLU A 122 -56.83 -17.52 19.69
C GLU A 122 -55.66 -16.67 19.18
N GLN A 123 -54.43 -17.19 19.31
CA GLN A 123 -53.21 -16.54 18.77
C GLN A 123 -52.46 -17.38 17.72
N ALA A 124 -52.91 -18.61 17.45
CA ALA A 124 -52.34 -19.42 16.38
C ALA A 124 -52.73 -18.83 15.01
N GLY A 125 -51.76 -18.23 14.30
CA GLY A 125 -51.94 -17.71 12.94
C GLY A 125 -51.53 -16.24 12.71
N ILE A 126 -51.23 -15.48 13.77
CA ILE A 126 -50.89 -14.05 13.67
C ILE A 126 -49.53 -13.83 12.98
N ASN A 127 -48.55 -14.72 13.16
CA ASN A 127 -47.24 -14.54 12.53
C ASN A 127 -47.15 -15.05 11.10
N SER A 128 -47.91 -16.08 10.71
CA SER A 128 -48.14 -16.37 9.29
C SER A 128 -48.75 -15.14 8.60
N TYR A 129 -49.66 -14.43 9.28
CA TYR A 129 -50.20 -13.17 8.81
C TYR A 129 -49.16 -12.04 8.73
N ILE A 130 -48.28 -11.85 9.73
CA ILE A 130 -47.19 -10.86 9.70
C ILE A 130 -46.20 -11.14 8.57
N CYS A 131 -45.71 -12.38 8.45
CA CYS A 131 -44.81 -12.78 7.36
C CYS A 131 -45.47 -12.59 5.98
N ASN A 132 -46.74 -12.99 5.83
CA ASN A 132 -47.50 -12.77 4.61
C ASN A 132 -47.70 -11.28 4.31
N ALA A 133 -47.98 -10.47 5.33
CA ALA A 133 -48.11 -9.03 5.17
C ALA A 133 -46.79 -8.40 4.74
N LEU A 134 -45.69 -8.68 5.43
CA LEU A 134 -44.34 -8.24 5.07
C LEU A 134 -43.97 -8.66 3.64
N PHE A 135 -44.38 -9.87 3.22
CA PHE A 135 -44.19 -10.32 1.85
C PHE A 135 -45.00 -9.52 0.81
N ARG A 136 -46.25 -9.16 1.14
CA ARG A 136 -47.11 -8.33 0.27
C ARG A 136 -46.55 -6.91 0.12
N ILE A 137 -46.03 -6.33 1.21
CA ILE A 137 -45.43 -5.00 1.22
C ILE A 137 -43.92 -5.00 1.00
N ARG A 138 -43.34 -6.08 0.49
CA ARG A 138 -41.87 -6.25 0.41
C ARG A 138 -41.14 -5.16 -0.39
N ASN A 139 -41.83 -4.51 -1.33
CA ASN A 139 -41.27 -3.41 -2.11
C ASN A 139 -41.40 -2.04 -1.41
N VAL A 140 -42.05 -2.01 -0.24
CA VAL A 140 -42.30 -0.80 0.53
C VAL A 140 -41.31 -0.71 1.67
N PRO A 141 -40.59 0.42 1.79
CA PRO A 141 -39.74 0.67 2.94
C PRO A 141 -40.57 0.70 4.23
N LEU A 142 -40.19 -0.09 5.24
CA LEU A 142 -40.86 -0.04 6.55
C LEU A 142 -40.69 1.34 7.19
N SER A 143 -41.82 1.89 7.67
CA SER A 143 -41.84 3.12 8.46
C SER A 143 -41.58 2.82 9.94
N PRO A 144 -41.08 3.79 10.76
CA PRO A 144 -40.87 3.58 12.19
C PRO A 144 -42.11 3.09 12.93
N LYS A 145 -43.30 3.57 12.53
CA LYS A 145 -44.58 3.13 13.09
C LYS A 145 -44.85 1.65 12.79
N MET A 146 -44.62 1.21 11.56
CA MET A 146 -44.77 -0.20 11.18
C MET A 146 -43.76 -1.10 11.89
N THR A 147 -42.51 -0.65 12.02
CA THR A 147 -41.47 -1.36 12.77
C THR A 147 -41.91 -1.62 14.21
N LYS A 148 -42.44 -0.60 14.90
CA LYS A 148 -42.98 -0.74 16.27
C LYS A 148 -44.13 -1.74 16.35
N TYR A 149 -45.05 -1.72 15.37
CA TYR A 149 -46.17 -2.66 15.38
C TYR A 149 -45.76 -4.11 15.12
N VAL A 150 -44.84 -4.34 14.18
CA VAL A 150 -44.28 -5.69 13.96
C VAL A 150 -43.59 -6.18 15.22
N ALA A 151 -42.82 -5.31 15.89
CA ALA A 151 -42.16 -5.64 17.15
C ALA A 151 -43.16 -6.00 18.28
N PHE A 152 -44.28 -5.29 18.37
CA PHE A 152 -45.33 -5.57 19.35
C PHE A 152 -46.06 -6.89 19.06
N ALA A 153 -46.36 -7.17 17.79
CA ALA A 153 -47.21 -8.31 17.41
C ALA A 153 -46.47 -9.64 17.28
N LEU A 154 -45.12 -9.65 17.26
CA LEU A 154 -44.33 -10.87 17.18
C LEU A 154 -44.41 -11.68 18.50
N ASN A 155 -45.08 -12.83 18.43
CA ASN A 155 -45.18 -13.81 19.52
C ASN A 155 -43.97 -14.79 19.58
N LYS A 156 -43.68 -15.32 20.77
CA LYS A 156 -42.60 -16.29 21.05
C LYS A 156 -42.72 -17.58 20.23
N ASP A 157 -43.93 -18.10 20.07
CA ASP A 157 -44.16 -19.40 19.43
C ASP A 157 -43.79 -19.41 17.93
N ASP A 158 -43.81 -18.25 17.28
CA ASP A 158 -43.57 -18.15 15.83
C ASP A 158 -42.23 -17.49 15.47
N ILE A 159 -41.36 -17.24 16.44
CA ILE A 159 -40.01 -16.68 16.20
C ILE A 159 -39.28 -17.47 15.13
N LYS A 160 -39.36 -18.80 15.17
CA LYS A 160 -38.69 -19.69 14.21
C LYS A 160 -39.22 -19.51 12.79
N GLU A 161 -40.52 -19.30 12.63
CA GLU A 161 -41.13 -19.02 11.34
C GLU A 161 -40.67 -17.67 10.81
N PHE A 162 -40.68 -16.64 11.66
CA PHE A 162 -40.23 -15.29 11.32
C PHE A 162 -38.74 -15.25 10.90
N LEU A 163 -37.85 -15.91 11.65
CA LEU A 163 -36.43 -16.01 11.29
C LEU A 163 -36.23 -16.79 9.99
N SER A 164 -37.00 -17.86 9.77
CA SER A 164 -36.95 -18.63 8.52
C SER A 164 -37.46 -17.80 7.33
N PHE A 165 -38.47 -16.96 7.55
CA PHE A 165 -38.98 -16.01 6.56
C PHE A 165 -37.91 -15.00 6.16
N ILE A 166 -37.19 -14.40 7.12
CA ILE A 166 -36.07 -13.48 6.84
C ILE A 166 -35.04 -14.16 5.94
N ILE A 167 -34.60 -15.37 6.30
CA ILE A 167 -33.60 -16.13 5.52
C ILE A 167 -34.12 -16.42 4.10
N LYS A 168 -35.38 -16.80 3.97
CA LYS A 168 -36.02 -17.08 2.67
C LYS A 168 -36.09 -15.83 1.79
N MET A 169 -36.38 -14.67 2.37
CA MET A 169 -36.44 -13.40 1.63
C MET A 169 -35.05 -12.94 1.19
N GLU A 170 -34.04 -13.08 2.06
CA GLU A 170 -32.64 -12.80 1.71
C GLU A 170 -32.19 -13.70 0.55
N HIS A 171 -32.45 -15.01 0.64
CA HIS A 171 -32.08 -15.95 -0.41
C HIS A 171 -32.75 -15.59 -1.75
N LYS A 172 -34.05 -15.28 -1.74
CA LYS A 172 -34.76 -14.82 -2.95
C LYS A 172 -34.16 -13.55 -3.54
N ARG A 173 -33.81 -12.57 -2.69
CA ARG A 173 -33.16 -11.33 -3.13
C ARG A 173 -31.82 -11.60 -3.79
N ASN A 174 -30.99 -12.47 -3.21
CA ASN A 174 -29.68 -12.80 -3.75
C ASN A 174 -29.78 -13.60 -5.06
N THR A 175 -30.69 -14.57 -5.15
CA THR A 175 -30.93 -15.32 -6.40
C THR A 175 -31.43 -14.42 -7.52
N ALA A 176 -32.33 -13.47 -7.23
CA ALA A 176 -32.80 -12.51 -8.23
C ALA A 176 -31.68 -11.58 -8.72
N LEU A 177 -30.79 -11.15 -7.83
CA LEU A 177 -29.61 -10.37 -8.20
C LEU A 177 -28.68 -11.16 -9.13
N GLU A 178 -28.47 -12.45 -8.86
CA GLU A 178 -27.65 -13.34 -9.72
C GLU A 178 -28.29 -13.60 -11.09
N SER A 179 -29.63 -13.67 -11.15
CA SER A 179 -30.38 -13.90 -12.39
C SER A 179 -30.76 -12.61 -13.15
N ASN A 180 -30.33 -11.44 -12.68
CA ASN A 180 -30.75 -10.12 -13.19
C ASN A 180 -32.28 -9.92 -13.19
N GLU A 181 -32.99 -10.54 -12.25
CA GLU A 181 -34.43 -10.34 -12.03
C GLU A 181 -34.69 -9.24 -10.98
N GLU A 182 -35.79 -8.51 -11.14
CA GLU A 182 -36.20 -7.53 -10.13
C GLU A 182 -36.95 -8.21 -8.98
N PHE A 183 -36.29 -8.35 -7.83
CA PHE A 183 -36.93 -8.72 -6.56
C PHE A 183 -36.50 -7.78 -5.44
N ALA A 184 -37.44 -6.97 -4.94
CA ALA A 184 -37.20 -6.13 -3.77
C ALA A 184 -37.72 -6.78 -2.48
N ALA A 185 -36.98 -6.52 -1.40
CA ALA A 185 -37.33 -6.91 -0.03
C ALA A 185 -36.87 -5.80 0.93
N SER A 186 -37.40 -4.59 0.73
CA SER A 186 -37.02 -3.35 1.42
C SER A 186 -37.20 -3.38 2.94
N PHE A 187 -37.95 -4.37 3.46
CA PHE A 187 -38.04 -4.61 4.90
C PHE A 187 -36.73 -5.16 5.49
N LEU A 188 -35.93 -5.90 4.69
CA LEU A 188 -34.63 -6.44 5.12
C LEU A 188 -33.67 -5.32 5.50
N ASP A 189 -33.77 -4.17 4.83
CA ASP A 189 -32.94 -2.99 5.08
C ASP A 189 -33.29 -2.29 6.40
N ALA A 190 -34.41 -2.67 7.04
CA ALA A 190 -34.85 -2.16 8.34
C ALA A 190 -34.79 -3.21 9.45
N LEU A 191 -34.15 -4.37 9.22
CA LEU A 191 -34.11 -5.47 10.19
C LEU A 191 -33.42 -5.09 11.49
N ASN A 192 -32.34 -4.33 11.42
CA ASN A 192 -31.65 -3.76 12.57
C ASN A 192 -32.59 -2.96 13.49
N SER A 193 -33.37 -2.07 12.90
CA SER A 193 -34.34 -1.22 13.58
C SER A 193 -35.47 -2.07 14.14
N LEU A 194 -35.87 -3.12 13.44
CA LEU A 194 -36.87 -4.06 13.92
C LEU A 194 -36.38 -4.88 15.11
N PHE A 195 -35.17 -5.44 15.08
CA PHE A 195 -34.63 -6.17 16.23
C PHE A 195 -34.41 -5.25 17.44
N LEU A 196 -33.97 -4.01 17.22
CA LEU A 196 -33.91 -3.01 18.27
C LEU A 196 -35.31 -2.67 18.82
N ALA A 197 -36.31 -2.53 17.96
CA ALA A 197 -37.70 -2.32 18.38
C ALA A 197 -38.24 -3.49 19.21
N ILE A 198 -38.00 -4.74 18.79
CA ILE A 198 -38.40 -5.94 19.52
C ILE A 198 -37.72 -5.95 20.89
N LYS A 199 -36.41 -5.65 20.97
CA LYS A 199 -35.69 -5.56 22.24
C LYS A 199 -36.34 -4.58 23.23
N ASN A 200 -36.77 -3.41 22.75
CA ASN A 200 -37.33 -2.37 23.61
C ASN A 200 -38.80 -2.58 23.96
N ILE A 201 -39.60 -3.08 23.02
CA ILE A 201 -41.07 -3.19 23.16
C ILE A 201 -41.47 -4.56 23.72
N ASN A 202 -40.72 -5.61 23.35
CA ASN A 202 -40.99 -7.00 23.69
C ASN A 202 -39.68 -7.74 24.02
N SER A 203 -39.02 -7.30 25.10
CA SER A 203 -37.71 -7.81 25.55
C SER A 203 -37.70 -9.32 25.74
N ASP A 204 -38.82 -9.88 26.17
CA ASP A 204 -39.07 -11.30 26.37
C ASP A 204 -39.00 -12.11 25.06
N THR A 205 -39.65 -11.62 23.99
CA THR A 205 -39.53 -12.20 22.65
C THR A 205 -38.12 -12.04 22.12
N TYR A 206 -37.48 -10.89 22.36
CA TYR A 206 -36.10 -10.66 21.94
C TYR A 206 -35.11 -11.63 22.60
N ALA A 207 -35.24 -11.88 23.90
CA ALA A 207 -34.41 -12.85 24.61
C ALA A 207 -34.55 -14.26 24.02
N GLU A 208 -35.75 -14.67 23.62
CA GLU A 208 -35.96 -15.96 22.95
C GLU A 208 -35.41 -15.97 21.52
N ILE A 209 -35.48 -14.85 20.78
CA ILE A 209 -34.78 -14.70 19.48
C ILE A 209 -33.27 -14.94 19.67
N LEU A 210 -32.66 -14.27 20.64
CA LEU A 210 -31.23 -14.43 20.94
C LEU A 210 -30.90 -15.89 21.27
N LYS A 211 -31.69 -16.53 22.12
CA LYS A 211 -31.52 -17.94 22.49
C LYS A 211 -31.61 -18.86 21.28
N ILE A 212 -32.59 -18.67 20.40
CA ILE A 212 -32.77 -19.48 19.18
C ILE A 212 -31.59 -19.27 18.22
N VAL A 213 -31.21 -18.02 17.94
CA VAL A 213 -30.13 -17.69 16.99
C VAL A 213 -28.77 -18.19 17.49
N HIS A 214 -28.54 -18.21 18.80
CA HIS A 214 -27.31 -18.68 19.43
C HIS A 214 -27.33 -20.17 19.84
N SER A 215 -28.36 -20.94 19.47
CA SER A 215 -28.39 -22.40 19.70
C SER A 215 -28.62 -23.21 18.44
N GLU A 216 -29.35 -22.69 17.44
CA GLU A 216 -29.71 -23.43 16.24
C GLU A 216 -28.90 -22.97 15.01
N LYS A 217 -28.01 -23.85 14.53
CA LYS A 217 -27.11 -23.60 13.40
C LYS A 217 -27.81 -23.06 12.13
N LYS A 218 -29.07 -23.43 11.87
CA LYS A 218 -29.81 -22.96 10.70
C LYS A 218 -30.02 -21.44 10.68
N PHE A 219 -30.02 -20.79 11.85
CA PHE A 219 -30.18 -19.34 12.00
C PHE A 219 -28.84 -18.60 12.12
N PHE A 220 -27.72 -19.32 12.07
CA PHE A 220 -26.38 -18.74 11.97
C PHE A 220 -26.13 -18.19 10.56
N LYS A 221 -26.73 -17.04 10.28
CA LYS A 221 -26.77 -16.39 8.96
C LYS A 221 -26.41 -14.91 9.08
N ARG A 222 -25.66 -14.41 8.09
CA ARG A 222 -25.21 -13.01 8.01
C ARG A 222 -26.36 -12.01 8.16
N VAL A 223 -27.48 -12.21 7.45
CA VAL A 223 -28.65 -11.30 7.50
C VAL A 223 -29.23 -11.15 8.91
N ILE A 224 -29.11 -12.17 9.76
CA ILE A 224 -29.58 -12.11 11.15
C ILE A 224 -28.53 -11.41 12.01
N PHE A 225 -27.31 -11.95 12.04
CA PHE A 225 -26.25 -11.48 12.96
C PHE A 225 -25.82 -10.03 12.74
N SER A 226 -25.75 -9.57 11.48
CA SER A 226 -25.44 -8.16 11.16
C SER A 226 -26.47 -7.17 11.68
N ASN A 227 -27.71 -7.63 11.90
CA ASN A 227 -28.82 -6.79 12.32
C ASN A 227 -29.15 -6.92 13.82
N LEU A 228 -28.56 -7.88 14.54
CA LEU A 228 -28.83 -8.07 15.96
C LEU A 228 -28.14 -6.97 16.81
N PRO A 229 -28.90 -6.33 17.73
CA PRO A 229 -28.32 -5.45 18.75
C PRO A 229 -27.27 -6.16 19.60
N ASP A 230 -27.62 -7.31 20.17
CA ASP A 230 -26.77 -8.12 21.04
C ASP A 230 -26.27 -9.36 20.31
N VAL A 231 -24.96 -9.61 20.39
CA VAL A 231 -24.30 -10.76 19.75
C VAL A 231 -23.35 -11.41 20.73
N TYR A 232 -23.50 -12.72 20.96
CA TYR A 232 -22.59 -13.48 21.82
C TYR A 232 -21.37 -13.95 21.01
N MET A 233 -20.30 -13.15 21.06
CA MET A 233 -19.10 -13.42 20.26
C MET A 233 -18.47 -14.78 20.54
N SER A 234 -18.52 -15.28 21.78
CA SER A 234 -18.05 -16.63 22.11
C SER A 234 -18.74 -17.71 21.27
N TYR A 235 -20.06 -17.61 21.10
CA TYR A 235 -20.82 -18.51 20.25
C TYR A 235 -20.44 -18.34 18.77
N VAL A 236 -20.35 -17.09 18.29
CA VAL A 236 -19.95 -16.79 16.91
C VAL A 236 -18.62 -17.46 16.58
N TYR A 237 -17.58 -17.22 17.38
CA TYR A 237 -16.27 -17.83 17.16
C TYR A 237 -16.31 -19.36 17.20
N SER A 238 -17.03 -19.96 18.15
CA SER A 238 -17.14 -21.44 18.23
C SER A 238 -17.90 -22.07 17.05
N THR A 239 -18.77 -21.29 16.39
CA THR A 239 -19.67 -21.76 15.32
C THR A 239 -19.18 -21.42 13.92
N THR A 240 -18.34 -20.40 13.78
CA THR A 240 -17.79 -19.97 12.50
C THR A 240 -16.86 -21.03 11.89
N ARG A 241 -17.02 -21.24 10.59
CA ARG A 241 -16.34 -22.15 9.66
C ARG A 241 -16.18 -21.42 8.32
N ASP A 242 -15.49 -22.04 7.39
CA ASP A 242 -15.18 -21.48 6.07
C ASP A 242 -16.42 -20.98 5.31
N TYR A 243 -17.49 -21.78 5.27
CA TYR A 243 -18.71 -21.51 4.49
C TYR A 243 -19.66 -20.48 5.14
N ASN A 244 -19.37 -20.03 6.37
CA ASN A 244 -20.19 -19.05 7.08
C ASN A 244 -19.35 -17.91 7.71
N PHE A 245 -18.12 -17.71 7.22
CA PHE A 245 -17.25 -16.63 7.66
C PHE A 245 -17.82 -15.24 7.36
N ASP A 246 -18.71 -15.14 6.39
CA ASP A 246 -19.49 -13.94 6.07
C ASP A 246 -20.28 -13.40 7.28
N VAL A 247 -20.64 -14.26 8.25
CA VAL A 247 -21.22 -13.85 9.53
C VAL A 247 -20.26 -12.96 10.31
N LEU A 248 -19.00 -13.39 10.50
CA LEU A 248 -18.00 -12.59 11.22
C LEU A 248 -17.71 -11.28 10.48
N VAL A 249 -17.51 -11.37 9.16
CA VAL A 249 -17.26 -10.20 8.30
C VAL A 249 -18.37 -9.16 8.44
N SER A 250 -19.63 -9.61 8.49
CA SER A 250 -20.78 -8.71 8.59
C SER A 250 -20.86 -7.90 9.88
N LEU A 251 -20.05 -8.24 10.88
CA LEU A 251 -19.97 -7.54 12.16
C LEU A 251 -18.86 -6.48 12.16
N TYR A 252 -17.91 -6.50 11.23
CA TYR A 252 -16.72 -5.63 11.29
C TYR A 252 -17.02 -4.15 11.04
N ASP A 253 -18.03 -3.83 10.24
CA ASP A 253 -18.41 -2.42 10.01
C ASP A 253 -18.96 -1.78 11.30
N SER A 254 -19.78 -2.51 12.07
CA SER A 254 -20.36 -2.01 13.32
C SER A 254 -19.48 -2.25 14.54
N ARG A 255 -18.58 -3.24 14.47
CA ARG A 255 -17.70 -3.66 15.58
C ARG A 255 -16.25 -3.88 15.09
N PRO A 256 -15.51 -2.81 14.72
CA PRO A 256 -14.19 -2.95 14.09
C PRO A 256 -13.13 -3.64 14.97
N TYR A 257 -13.27 -3.55 16.30
CA TYR A 257 -12.36 -4.21 17.25
C TYR A 257 -12.35 -5.74 17.08
N LEU A 258 -13.43 -6.33 16.53
CA LEU A 258 -13.52 -7.76 16.27
C LEU A 258 -12.56 -8.24 15.19
N VAL A 259 -12.07 -7.37 14.30
CA VAL A 259 -11.10 -7.77 13.27
C VAL A 259 -9.82 -8.27 13.93
N GLU A 260 -9.30 -7.50 14.89
CA GLU A 260 -8.09 -7.87 15.62
C GLU A 260 -8.30 -9.10 16.50
N GLU A 261 -9.45 -9.20 17.16
CA GLU A 261 -9.81 -10.39 17.94
C GLU A 261 -9.91 -11.65 17.07
N THR A 262 -10.51 -11.55 15.88
CA THR A 262 -10.55 -12.66 14.91
C THR A 262 -9.14 -13.11 14.52
N ILE A 263 -8.24 -12.16 14.23
CA ILE A 263 -6.85 -12.48 13.86
C ILE A 263 -6.17 -13.27 14.99
N LEU A 264 -6.28 -12.80 16.24
CA LEU A 264 -5.72 -13.49 17.39
C LEU A 264 -6.26 -14.92 17.53
N LYS A 265 -7.58 -15.09 17.41
CA LYS A 265 -8.22 -16.40 17.50
C LYS A 265 -7.82 -17.36 16.39
N VAL A 266 -7.63 -16.87 15.16
CA VAL A 266 -7.11 -17.70 14.07
C VAL A 266 -5.67 -18.11 14.34
N ASN A 267 -4.81 -17.18 14.73
CA ASN A 267 -3.40 -17.49 15.02
C ASN A 267 -3.24 -18.48 16.17
N GLN A 268 -4.17 -18.47 17.13
CA GLN A 268 -4.23 -19.42 18.26
C GLN A 268 -4.92 -20.76 17.90
N GLY A 269 -5.50 -20.89 16.71
CA GLY A 269 -6.23 -22.09 16.29
C GLY A 269 -7.58 -22.26 17.00
N GLU A 270 -8.15 -21.20 17.58
CA GLU A 270 -9.45 -21.23 18.28
C GLU A 270 -10.63 -21.17 17.31
N LEU A 271 -10.40 -20.70 16.08
CA LEU A 271 -11.38 -20.69 15.00
C LEU A 271 -11.27 -21.96 14.18
N LEU A 272 -12.42 -22.59 13.90
CA LEU A 272 -12.51 -23.83 13.14
C LEU A 272 -12.50 -23.56 11.62
N ILE A 273 -11.48 -22.79 11.20
CA ILE A 273 -11.21 -22.42 9.81
C ILE A 273 -9.77 -22.85 9.50
N PRO A 274 -9.53 -23.70 8.49
CA PRO A 274 -8.19 -24.04 8.06
C PRO A 274 -7.43 -22.78 7.61
N ARG A 275 -6.14 -22.70 7.95
CA ARG A 275 -5.29 -21.54 7.65
C ARG A 275 -5.39 -21.09 6.18
N LYS A 276 -5.29 -22.03 5.24
CA LYS A 276 -5.42 -21.74 3.80
C LYS A 276 -6.73 -21.03 3.45
N SER A 277 -7.86 -21.52 3.98
CA SER A 277 -9.18 -20.94 3.77
C SER A 277 -9.29 -19.55 4.40
N PHE A 278 -8.67 -19.35 5.56
CA PHE A 278 -8.59 -18.02 6.17
C PHE A 278 -7.80 -17.02 5.30
N ILE A 279 -6.68 -17.44 4.69
CA ILE A 279 -5.91 -16.60 3.77
C ILE A 279 -6.77 -16.16 2.58
N ASP A 280 -7.57 -17.06 2.00
CA ASP A 280 -8.50 -16.70 0.92
C ASP A 280 -9.54 -15.68 1.41
N LYS A 281 -10.06 -15.87 2.63
CA LYS A 281 -11.07 -14.97 3.22
C LYS A 281 -10.55 -13.58 3.58
N ILE A 282 -9.30 -13.43 4.00
CA ILE A 282 -8.73 -12.11 4.26
C ILE A 282 -8.49 -11.33 2.97
N MET A 283 -8.19 -12.01 1.85
CA MET A 283 -8.05 -11.37 0.53
C MET A 283 -9.41 -10.89 0.00
N GLU A 284 -10.46 -11.72 0.13
CA GLU A 284 -11.84 -11.32 -0.21
C GLU A 284 -12.34 -10.10 0.59
N ASN A 285 -11.73 -9.84 1.75
CA ASN A 285 -12.16 -8.83 2.72
C ASN A 285 -11.00 -7.90 3.14
N ASP A 286 -10.10 -7.61 2.20
CA ASP A 286 -8.85 -6.89 2.41
C ASP A 286 -9.02 -5.52 3.08
N LYS A 287 -10.14 -4.82 2.85
CA LYS A 287 -10.49 -3.55 3.50
C LYS A 287 -10.41 -3.59 5.03
N TYR A 288 -10.62 -4.76 5.65
CA TYR A 288 -10.52 -4.93 7.10
C TYR A 288 -9.14 -5.43 7.54
N PHE A 289 -8.56 -6.39 6.79
CA PHE A 289 -7.40 -7.14 7.24
C PHE A 289 -6.06 -6.55 6.79
N ALA A 290 -6.00 -5.80 5.67
CA ALA A 290 -4.75 -5.28 5.13
C ALA A 290 -4.00 -4.41 6.14
N LYS A 291 -4.71 -3.56 6.88
CA LYS A 291 -4.13 -2.71 7.94
C LYS A 291 -3.55 -3.49 9.12
N MET A 292 -3.86 -4.77 9.24
CA MET A 292 -3.38 -5.65 10.30
C MET A 292 -2.34 -6.66 9.78
N ILE A 293 -1.71 -6.39 8.62
CA ILE A 293 -0.81 -7.32 7.94
C ILE A 293 0.28 -7.93 8.83
N ILE A 294 0.84 -7.14 9.76
CA ILE A 294 1.85 -7.61 10.73
C ILE A 294 1.23 -8.56 11.76
N LYS A 295 0.00 -8.29 12.21
CA LYS A 295 -0.69 -9.10 13.23
C LYS A 295 -1.19 -10.44 12.69
N LEU A 296 -1.36 -10.57 11.37
CA LEU A 296 -1.81 -11.81 10.71
C LEU A 296 -0.82 -12.97 10.83
N ASP A 297 0.42 -12.71 11.25
CA ASP A 297 1.48 -13.70 11.42
C ASP A 297 1.63 -14.58 10.16
N LEU A 298 1.69 -13.91 9.00
CA LEU A 298 1.78 -14.57 7.70
C LEU A 298 3.18 -15.14 7.48
N THR A 299 3.27 -16.35 6.97
CA THR A 299 4.53 -16.88 6.44
C THR A 299 4.99 -16.07 5.23
N LYS A 300 6.25 -16.19 4.82
CA LYS A 300 6.76 -15.47 3.63
C LYS A 300 5.97 -15.79 2.36
N GLU A 301 5.55 -17.04 2.20
CA GLU A 301 4.76 -17.50 1.05
C GLU A 301 3.33 -16.95 1.10
N GLU A 302 2.68 -16.99 2.27
CA GLU A 302 1.34 -16.39 2.46
C GLU A 302 1.37 -14.88 2.23
N LEU A 303 2.39 -14.19 2.75
CA LEU A 303 2.55 -12.75 2.62
C LEU A 303 2.72 -12.35 1.14
N ALA A 304 3.55 -13.08 0.39
CA ALA A 304 3.69 -12.87 -1.04
C ALA A 304 2.34 -13.06 -1.76
N ASN A 305 1.63 -14.17 -1.47
CA ASN A 305 0.34 -14.48 -2.07
C ASN A 305 -0.71 -13.38 -1.82
N VAL A 306 -0.87 -12.88 -0.59
CA VAL A 306 -1.87 -11.83 -0.30
C VAL A 306 -1.53 -10.50 -0.99
N THR A 307 -0.24 -10.14 -1.07
CA THR A 307 0.19 -8.91 -1.73
C THR A 307 0.11 -8.98 -3.25
N GLU A 308 0.26 -10.17 -3.84
CA GLU A 308 0.09 -10.36 -5.28
C GLU A 308 -1.38 -10.22 -5.69
N ASN A 309 -2.30 -10.69 -4.85
CA ASN A 309 -3.74 -10.71 -5.15
C ASN A 309 -4.53 -9.50 -4.62
N SER A 310 -3.98 -8.70 -3.70
CA SER A 310 -4.64 -7.48 -3.18
C SER A 310 -3.68 -6.29 -3.14
N ASN A 311 -4.09 -5.22 -3.82
CA ASN A 311 -3.36 -3.95 -3.84
C ASN A 311 -3.36 -3.27 -2.46
N LEU A 312 -4.42 -3.44 -1.65
CA LEU A 312 -4.45 -2.92 -0.28
C LEU A 312 -3.40 -3.60 0.60
N PHE A 313 -3.27 -4.93 0.51
CA PHE A 313 -2.20 -5.65 1.20
C PHE A 313 -0.81 -5.22 0.72
N LEU A 314 -0.63 -4.98 -0.58
CA LEU A 314 0.63 -4.48 -1.13
C LEU A 314 1.02 -3.12 -0.56
N VAL A 315 0.07 -2.18 -0.48
CA VAL A 315 0.27 -0.87 0.13
C VAL A 315 0.62 -1.02 1.61
N GLU A 316 -0.14 -1.81 2.36
CA GLU A 316 0.09 -1.99 3.80
C GLU A 316 1.39 -2.74 4.11
N TYR A 317 1.82 -3.66 3.24
CA TYR A 317 3.16 -4.25 3.31
C TYR A 317 4.23 -3.17 3.28
N PHE A 318 4.12 -2.24 2.32
CA PHE A 318 5.08 -1.17 2.11
C PHE A 318 5.05 -0.16 3.26
N THR A 319 3.88 0.31 3.68
CA THR A 319 3.74 1.34 4.73
C THR A 319 4.20 0.80 6.08
N GLN A 320 3.81 -0.42 6.44
CA GLN A 320 4.10 -1.00 7.75
C GLN A 320 5.44 -1.74 7.84
N LYS A 321 6.17 -1.89 6.73
CA LYS A 321 7.41 -2.71 6.66
C LYS A 321 7.16 -4.17 7.08
N ALA A 322 6.07 -4.76 6.58
CA ALA A 322 5.67 -6.11 6.94
C ALA A 322 6.70 -7.20 6.58
N GLY A 323 7.60 -6.91 5.64
CA GLY A 323 8.71 -7.80 5.30
C GLY A 323 9.83 -7.11 4.50
N PRO A 324 10.78 -7.89 3.95
CA PRO A 324 11.90 -7.37 3.18
C PRO A 324 11.45 -6.68 1.88
N MET A 325 11.89 -5.45 1.62
CA MET A 325 11.53 -4.71 0.39
C MET A 325 11.89 -5.43 -0.92
N VAL A 326 12.88 -6.32 -0.91
CA VAL A 326 13.22 -7.14 -2.08
C VAL A 326 12.07 -8.08 -2.44
N ASP A 327 11.36 -8.64 -1.46
CA ASP A 327 10.21 -9.52 -1.71
C ASP A 327 9.02 -8.71 -2.23
N LEU A 328 8.78 -7.50 -1.69
CA LEU A 328 7.82 -6.55 -2.26
C LEU A 328 8.14 -6.24 -3.73
N CYS A 329 9.41 -6.00 -4.06
CA CYS A 329 9.81 -5.70 -5.43
C CYS A 329 9.59 -6.87 -6.39
N LYS A 330 9.71 -8.13 -5.92
CA LYS A 330 9.35 -9.29 -6.75
C LYS A 330 7.85 -9.31 -7.08
N VAL A 331 7.00 -8.95 -6.11
CA VAL A 331 5.56 -8.84 -6.33
C VAL A 331 5.24 -7.69 -7.28
N LEU A 332 5.89 -6.53 -7.11
CA LEU A 332 5.76 -5.40 -8.02
C LEU A 332 6.22 -5.74 -9.45
N ALA A 333 7.25 -6.58 -9.61
CA ALA A 333 7.74 -7.00 -10.92
C ALA A 333 6.70 -7.82 -11.73
N ASN A 334 5.72 -8.43 -11.06
CA ASN A 334 4.60 -9.12 -11.71
C ASN A 334 3.45 -8.18 -12.10
N LYS A 335 3.51 -6.89 -11.72
CA LYS A 335 2.50 -5.87 -12.04
C LYS A 335 2.90 -5.08 -13.29
N SER A 336 1.94 -4.34 -13.88
CA SER A 336 2.23 -3.48 -15.03
C SER A 336 3.06 -2.27 -14.63
N GLU A 337 3.76 -1.68 -15.60
CA GLU A 337 4.59 -0.50 -15.38
C GLU A 337 3.78 0.70 -14.87
N GLU A 338 2.57 0.90 -15.42
CA GLU A 338 1.64 1.95 -15.01
C GLU A 338 1.25 1.82 -13.54
N PHE A 339 0.98 0.59 -13.09
CA PHE A 339 0.64 0.33 -11.69
C PHE A 339 1.82 0.65 -10.76
N ILE A 340 3.05 0.30 -11.14
CA ILE A 340 4.23 0.60 -10.33
C ILE A 340 4.41 2.13 -10.23
N ILE A 341 4.23 2.87 -11.32
CA ILE A 341 4.32 4.33 -11.33
C ILE A 341 3.27 4.93 -10.39
N GLU A 342 2.00 4.55 -10.54
CA GLU A 342 0.91 5.02 -9.67
C GLU A 342 1.18 4.69 -8.20
N PHE A 343 1.70 3.50 -7.91
CA PHE A 343 2.08 3.10 -6.56
C PHE A 343 3.17 4.01 -5.98
N LEU A 344 4.21 4.33 -6.76
CA LEU A 344 5.30 5.20 -6.34
C LEU A 344 4.83 6.65 -6.16
N GLU A 345 4.00 7.17 -7.06
CA GLU A 345 3.40 8.50 -6.99
C GLU A 345 2.61 8.67 -5.68
N ASN A 346 1.71 7.73 -5.40
CA ASN A 346 0.88 7.74 -4.20
C ASN A 346 1.68 7.65 -2.89
N ASN A 347 2.93 7.23 -2.96
CA ASN A 347 3.79 6.97 -1.80
C ASN A 347 5.08 7.79 -1.79
N VAL A 348 5.22 8.81 -2.65
CA VAL A 348 6.47 9.54 -2.88
C VAL A 348 7.10 10.12 -1.60
N ASN A 349 6.27 10.49 -0.62
CA ASN A 349 6.68 11.09 0.65
C ASN A 349 6.89 10.07 1.78
N SER A 350 6.83 8.77 1.51
CA SER A 350 7.02 7.72 2.52
C SER A 350 8.49 7.62 2.97
N ASP A 351 8.71 7.49 4.27
CA ASP A 351 10.03 7.21 4.86
C ASP A 351 10.67 5.91 4.32
N ASN A 352 9.86 5.03 3.74
CA ASN A 352 10.32 3.75 3.19
C ASN A 352 10.78 3.87 1.74
N MET A 353 10.55 5.01 1.09
CA MET A 353 10.82 5.23 -0.32
C MET A 353 12.31 5.04 -0.70
N PRO A 354 13.31 5.54 0.08
CA PRO A 354 14.72 5.28 -0.22
C PRO A 354 15.07 3.78 -0.27
N ASN A 355 14.48 3.00 0.64
CA ASN A 355 14.68 1.55 0.66
C ASN A 355 14.00 0.87 -0.52
N LEU A 356 12.79 1.32 -0.89
CA LEU A 356 12.07 0.79 -2.03
C LEU A 356 12.80 1.08 -3.34
N ILE A 357 13.17 2.32 -3.63
CA ILE A 357 13.92 2.67 -4.86
C ILE A 357 15.24 1.90 -4.93
N ARG A 358 15.93 1.75 -3.80
CA ARG A 358 17.10 0.89 -3.73
C ARG A 358 16.77 -0.54 -4.09
N SER A 359 15.74 -1.16 -3.51
CA SER A 359 15.35 -2.54 -3.82
C SER A 359 14.86 -2.73 -5.25
N ILE A 360 14.11 -1.77 -5.81
CA ILE A 360 13.72 -1.72 -7.22
C ILE A 360 14.97 -1.79 -8.09
N SER A 361 16.03 -1.05 -7.72
CA SER A 361 17.28 -1.07 -8.49
C SER A 361 17.94 -2.45 -8.63
N TYR A 362 17.63 -3.37 -7.71
CA TYR A 362 18.16 -4.73 -7.70
C TYR A 362 17.21 -5.76 -8.31
N ALA A 363 15.90 -5.52 -8.25
CA ALA A 363 14.90 -6.55 -8.49
C ALA A 363 14.05 -6.32 -9.75
N ILE A 364 13.91 -5.08 -10.22
CA ILE A 364 13.03 -4.73 -11.33
C ILE A 364 13.87 -4.13 -12.46
N LYS A 365 13.63 -4.62 -13.68
CA LYS A 365 14.20 -4.00 -14.88
C LYS A 365 13.42 -2.72 -15.15
N LEU A 366 14.07 -1.56 -15.02
CA LEU A 366 13.45 -0.27 -15.34
C LEU A 366 13.31 -0.12 -16.86
N THR A 367 12.07 -0.14 -17.35
CA THR A 367 11.68 0.23 -18.72
C THR A 367 11.42 1.74 -18.83
N SER A 368 11.13 2.23 -20.04
CA SER A 368 11.23 3.66 -20.40
C SER A 368 10.50 4.60 -19.44
N ASN A 369 9.21 4.36 -19.17
CA ASN A 369 8.37 5.32 -18.47
C ASN A 369 8.65 5.30 -16.96
N LEU A 370 8.87 4.12 -16.38
CA LEU A 370 9.21 3.94 -14.99
C LEU A 370 10.61 4.46 -14.69
N LYS A 371 11.55 4.28 -15.62
CA LYS A 371 12.88 4.88 -15.51
C LYS A 371 12.77 6.40 -15.49
N GLU A 372 12.06 6.98 -16.46
CA GLU A 372 11.87 8.43 -16.56
C GLU A 372 11.20 8.99 -15.30
N PHE A 373 10.12 8.34 -14.85
CA PHE A 373 9.43 8.68 -13.61
C PHE A 373 10.37 8.70 -12.39
N ILE A 374 11.15 7.63 -12.20
CA ILE A 374 12.07 7.51 -11.06
C ILE A 374 13.15 8.60 -11.12
N LEU A 375 13.72 8.86 -12.29
CA LEU A 375 14.76 9.88 -12.44
C LEU A 375 14.20 11.29 -12.21
N ASN A 376 13.01 11.60 -12.73
CA ASN A 376 12.38 12.91 -12.55
C ASN A 376 12.01 13.21 -11.09
N ASN A 377 11.62 12.18 -10.32
CA ASN A 377 11.16 12.38 -8.93
C ASN A 377 12.29 12.21 -7.88
N PHE A 378 13.28 11.36 -8.16
CA PHE A 378 14.30 10.96 -7.18
C PHE A 378 15.74 11.22 -7.65
N GLY A 379 15.97 11.53 -8.92
CA GLY A 379 17.30 11.66 -9.53
C GLY A 379 18.15 12.81 -8.97
N ASP A 380 17.50 13.83 -8.41
CA ASP A 380 18.19 15.02 -7.89
C ASP A 380 18.42 15.02 -6.37
N ARG A 381 18.16 13.86 -5.73
CA ARG A 381 18.26 13.68 -4.29
C ARG A 381 19.43 12.78 -3.92
N LYS A 382 20.32 13.27 -3.04
CA LYS A 382 21.57 12.61 -2.64
C LYS A 382 21.36 11.16 -2.17
N GLU A 383 20.33 10.92 -1.37
CA GLU A 383 20.05 9.64 -0.74
C GLU A 383 19.71 8.52 -1.74
N TYR A 384 19.32 8.87 -2.98
CA TYR A 384 19.00 7.91 -4.03
C TYR A 384 20.15 7.69 -5.02
N PHE A 385 21.16 8.58 -5.04
CA PHE A 385 22.21 8.58 -6.07
C PHE A 385 22.84 7.20 -6.31
N ASN A 386 23.38 6.58 -5.27
CA ASN A 386 24.05 5.27 -5.39
C ASN A 386 23.08 4.15 -5.81
N ALA A 387 21.79 4.26 -5.47
CA ALA A 387 20.77 3.32 -5.92
C ALA A 387 20.47 3.49 -7.42
N LEU A 388 20.51 4.72 -7.93
CA LEU A 388 20.14 5.07 -9.30
C LEU A 388 21.27 4.92 -10.32
N ILE A 389 22.55 4.87 -9.91
CA ILE A 389 23.72 4.71 -10.80
C ILE A 389 23.50 3.68 -11.94
N PRO A 390 22.98 2.47 -11.71
CA PRO A 390 22.73 1.50 -12.79
C PRO A 390 21.90 2.05 -13.96
N PHE A 391 21.04 3.03 -13.70
CA PHE A 391 20.08 3.59 -14.65
C PHE A 391 20.56 4.88 -15.32
N LEU A 392 21.53 5.57 -14.72
CA LEU A 392 22.04 6.85 -15.22
C LEU A 392 22.96 6.66 -16.43
N THR A 393 22.99 7.61 -17.36
CA THR A 393 24.02 7.69 -18.40
C THR A 393 25.39 8.04 -17.81
N VAL A 394 26.47 7.95 -18.59
CA VAL A 394 27.81 8.33 -18.12
C VAL A 394 27.82 9.81 -17.71
N ASP A 395 27.27 10.68 -18.55
CA ASP A 395 27.20 12.13 -18.30
C ASP A 395 26.39 12.45 -17.03
N GLU A 396 25.26 11.77 -16.83
CA GLU A 396 24.43 11.88 -15.63
C GLU A 396 25.12 11.39 -14.36
N ILE A 397 25.96 10.36 -14.45
CA ILE A 397 26.79 9.88 -13.35
C ILE A 397 27.87 10.91 -13.03
N GLU A 398 28.55 11.41 -14.06
CA GLU A 398 29.65 12.37 -13.94
C GLU A 398 29.21 13.65 -13.24
N GLU A 399 28.11 14.26 -13.69
CA GLU A 399 27.53 15.47 -13.09
C GLU A 399 27.26 15.28 -11.59
N ARG A 400 26.67 14.14 -11.23
CA ARG A 400 26.23 13.85 -9.85
C ARG A 400 27.35 13.34 -8.94
N LEU A 401 28.36 12.66 -9.49
CA LEU A 401 29.56 12.24 -8.74
C LEU A 401 30.27 13.43 -8.09
N GLY A 402 30.27 14.58 -8.76
CA GLY A 402 30.83 15.83 -8.24
C GLY A 402 30.18 16.29 -6.93
N MET A 403 28.93 15.89 -6.66
CA MET A 403 28.15 16.33 -5.51
C MET A 403 27.94 15.24 -4.45
N TRP A 404 27.74 13.98 -4.87
CA TRP A 404 27.17 12.94 -4.01
C TRP A 404 28.04 11.69 -3.83
N TYR A 405 29.33 11.76 -4.16
CA TYR A 405 30.26 10.67 -3.91
C TYR A 405 30.25 10.21 -2.44
N GLU A 406 30.13 8.90 -2.24
CA GLU A 406 30.27 8.23 -0.95
C GLU A 406 31.29 7.09 -1.06
N LYS A 407 32.37 7.19 -0.27
CA LYS A 407 33.44 6.18 -0.22
C LYS A 407 32.87 4.77 -0.02
N ASN A 408 33.41 3.79 -0.73
CA ASN A 408 32.94 2.41 -0.81
C ASN A 408 31.59 2.26 -1.52
N LYS A 409 30.54 2.97 -1.08
CA LYS A 409 29.18 2.78 -1.64
C LYS A 409 29.11 3.11 -3.13
N THR A 410 29.77 4.18 -3.57
CA THR A 410 29.74 4.60 -4.97
C THR A 410 30.48 3.62 -5.88
N ILE A 411 31.62 3.06 -5.46
CA ILE A 411 32.29 2.00 -6.22
C ILE A 411 31.41 0.76 -6.33
N GLU A 412 30.76 0.34 -5.24
CA GLU A 412 29.87 -0.82 -5.29
C GLU A 412 28.70 -0.59 -6.25
N ALA A 413 28.14 0.61 -6.26
CA ALA A 413 27.07 0.97 -7.17
C ALA A 413 27.53 0.99 -8.64
N LEU A 414 28.70 1.54 -8.94
CA LEU A 414 29.29 1.56 -10.28
C LEU A 414 29.60 0.16 -10.81
N LEU A 415 30.09 -0.74 -9.95
CA LEU A 415 30.36 -2.14 -10.30
C LEU A 415 29.10 -2.97 -10.54
N ARG A 416 27.91 -2.48 -10.20
CA ARG A 416 26.64 -3.09 -10.66
C ARG A 416 26.33 -2.79 -12.12
N LYS A 417 26.87 -1.69 -12.64
CA LYS A 417 26.64 -1.22 -14.01
C LYS A 417 27.75 -1.63 -14.98
N TYR A 418 28.99 -1.61 -14.51
CA TYR A 418 30.17 -1.83 -15.34
C TYR A 418 31.00 -2.99 -14.81
N HIS A 419 31.62 -3.75 -15.72
CA HIS A 419 32.71 -4.64 -15.34
C HIS A 419 33.91 -3.83 -14.84
N SER A 420 34.76 -4.43 -13.99
CA SER A 420 35.87 -3.74 -13.34
C SER A 420 36.79 -2.99 -14.32
N GLY A 421 37.25 -3.63 -15.41
CA GLY A 421 38.06 -2.98 -16.44
C GLY A 421 37.35 -1.86 -17.23
N ASP A 422 36.06 -2.05 -17.52
CA ASP A 422 35.25 -1.04 -18.23
C ASP A 422 35.03 0.19 -17.34
N LEU A 423 34.78 -0.02 -16.05
CA LEU A 423 34.62 1.06 -15.08
C LEU A 423 35.87 1.93 -15.01
N LEU A 424 37.05 1.32 -14.97
CA LEU A 424 38.31 2.06 -15.00
C LEU A 424 38.39 2.94 -16.26
N THR A 425 38.05 2.39 -17.41
CA THR A 425 38.04 3.12 -18.68
C THR A 425 37.05 4.29 -18.67
N VAL A 426 35.83 4.06 -18.17
CA VAL A 426 34.78 5.09 -18.06
C VAL A 426 35.22 6.22 -17.14
N LEU A 427 35.76 5.92 -15.96
CA LEU A 427 36.24 6.93 -15.01
C LEU A 427 37.35 7.81 -15.59
N HIS A 428 38.21 7.26 -16.47
CA HIS A 428 39.30 7.99 -17.10
C HIS A 428 38.86 8.79 -18.34
N LYS A 429 37.60 8.66 -18.78
CA LYS A 429 37.01 9.52 -19.82
C LYS A 429 36.26 10.72 -19.25
N MET A 430 35.93 10.71 -17.95
CA MET A 430 35.21 11.79 -17.28
C MET A 430 36.12 13.01 -17.04
N VAL A 431 35.53 14.20 -17.01
CA VAL A 431 36.20 15.47 -16.70
C VAL A 431 36.79 15.44 -15.30
N TYR A 432 37.99 15.99 -15.15
CA TYR A 432 38.69 16.02 -13.87
C TYR A 432 37.85 16.66 -12.75
N SER A 433 37.60 15.89 -11.69
CA SER A 433 37.05 16.40 -10.42
C SER A 433 37.71 15.73 -9.21
N ARG A 434 37.64 16.39 -8.06
CA ARG A 434 38.16 15.85 -6.78
C ARG A 434 37.54 14.49 -6.44
N ASN A 435 36.25 14.30 -6.74
CA ASN A 435 35.54 13.08 -6.42
C ASN A 435 35.84 11.95 -7.40
N ILE A 436 35.99 12.25 -8.70
CA ILE A 436 36.44 11.24 -9.68
C ILE A 436 37.83 10.73 -9.32
N LYS A 437 38.75 11.63 -8.94
CA LYS A 437 40.06 11.26 -8.41
C LYS A 437 39.94 10.34 -7.18
N ALA A 438 39.03 10.63 -6.26
CA ALA A 438 38.81 9.79 -5.08
C ALA A 438 38.29 8.39 -5.46
N VAL A 439 37.35 8.29 -6.41
CA VAL A 439 36.85 7.01 -6.93
C VAL A 439 38.00 6.22 -7.58
N ILE A 440 38.80 6.83 -8.45
CA ILE A 440 39.96 6.18 -9.09
C ILE A 440 40.94 5.66 -8.04
N GLU A 441 41.28 6.48 -7.04
CA GLU A 441 42.19 6.08 -5.96
C GLU A 441 41.66 4.89 -5.16
N GLU A 442 40.35 4.83 -4.94
CA GLU A 442 39.68 3.72 -4.26
C GLU A 442 39.65 2.43 -5.11
N THR A 443 39.58 2.53 -6.46
CA THR A 443 39.72 1.34 -7.34
C THR A 443 41.08 0.66 -7.19
N LEU A 444 42.16 1.43 -6.97
CA LEU A 444 43.52 0.91 -6.83
C LEU A 444 43.69 0.10 -5.54
N GLU A 445 42.96 0.48 -4.48
CA GLU A 445 43.00 -0.14 -3.15
C GLU A 445 42.01 -1.29 -3.00
N SER A 446 40.97 -1.34 -3.85
CA SER A 446 39.93 -2.35 -3.82
C SER A 446 40.40 -3.71 -4.36
N ASN A 447 40.04 -4.77 -3.66
CA ASN A 447 40.27 -6.16 -4.09
C ASN A 447 39.33 -6.61 -5.23
N LYS A 448 38.35 -5.78 -5.62
CA LYS A 448 37.43 -6.05 -6.74
C LYS A 448 38.06 -5.79 -8.12
N PHE A 449 39.26 -5.20 -8.15
CA PHE A 449 40.01 -4.91 -9.37
C PHE A 449 41.29 -5.75 -9.41
N THR A 450 41.44 -6.51 -10.48
CA THR A 450 42.57 -7.40 -10.74
C THR A 450 43.67 -6.68 -11.50
N ASP A 451 44.87 -7.25 -11.50
CA ASP A 451 45.97 -6.72 -12.31
C ASP A 451 45.65 -6.72 -13.81
N SER A 452 44.88 -7.69 -14.31
CA SER A 452 44.39 -7.70 -15.68
C SER A 452 43.54 -6.48 -16.03
N ASP A 453 42.69 -6.00 -15.11
CA ASP A 453 41.85 -4.82 -15.32
C ASP A 453 42.72 -3.56 -15.50
N PHE A 454 43.77 -3.41 -14.69
CA PHE A 454 44.71 -2.30 -14.82
C PHE A 454 45.61 -2.41 -16.05
N ILE A 455 46.00 -3.62 -16.47
CA ILE A 455 46.73 -3.81 -17.73
C ILE A 455 45.86 -3.39 -18.92
N PHE A 456 44.58 -3.74 -18.89
CA PHE A 456 43.62 -3.31 -19.90
C PHE A 456 43.49 -1.78 -19.93
N LEU A 457 43.34 -1.15 -18.76
CA LEU A 457 43.32 0.32 -18.64
C LEU A 457 44.58 0.96 -19.20
N LEU A 458 45.77 0.45 -18.87
CA LEU A 458 47.04 1.01 -19.37
C LEU A 458 47.09 0.96 -20.89
N LYS A 459 46.72 -0.17 -21.52
CA LYS A 459 46.63 -0.27 -22.99
C LYS A 459 45.63 0.71 -23.59
N PHE A 460 44.47 0.87 -22.97
CA PHE A 460 43.48 1.86 -23.40
C PHE A 460 44.03 3.30 -23.34
N LEU A 461 44.77 3.62 -22.27
CA LEU A 461 45.38 4.92 -22.09
C LEU A 461 46.52 5.18 -23.10
N GLU A 462 47.14 4.18 -23.73
CA GLU A 462 48.18 4.41 -24.75
C GLU A 462 47.64 5.26 -25.91
N THR A 463 46.37 5.05 -26.29
CA THR A 463 45.74 5.69 -27.44
C THR A 463 44.74 6.79 -27.09
N THR A 464 44.52 7.05 -25.80
CA THR A 464 43.52 8.02 -25.31
C THR A 464 44.19 9.17 -24.55
N GLU A 465 43.75 10.39 -24.82
CA GLU A 465 44.14 11.56 -24.01
C GLU A 465 43.30 11.62 -22.73
N CYS A 466 43.97 11.77 -21.59
CA CYS A 466 43.35 11.78 -20.26
C CYS A 466 44.26 12.52 -19.27
N ASP A 467 43.68 13.39 -18.44
CA ASP A 467 44.41 14.18 -17.44
C ASP A 467 45.13 13.31 -16.40
N PHE A 468 44.56 12.14 -16.09
CA PHE A 468 45.08 11.23 -15.09
C PHE A 468 46.07 10.20 -15.65
N LYS A 469 46.34 10.22 -16.96
CA LYS A 469 47.09 9.17 -17.67
C LYS A 469 48.39 8.75 -16.98
N TYR A 470 49.28 9.71 -16.75
CA TYR A 470 50.57 9.43 -16.11
C TYR A 470 50.46 9.26 -14.60
N LYS A 471 49.49 9.93 -13.96
CA LYS A 471 49.23 9.74 -12.53
C LYS A 471 48.79 8.31 -12.23
N THR A 472 47.85 7.78 -13.01
CA THR A 472 47.37 6.40 -12.88
C THR A 472 48.49 5.40 -13.09
N CYS A 473 49.36 5.63 -14.08
CA CYS A 473 50.56 4.80 -14.27
C CYS A 473 51.48 4.83 -13.03
N LEU A 474 51.74 6.02 -12.47
CA LEU A 474 52.54 6.18 -11.25
C LEU A 474 51.92 5.46 -10.06
N ASP A 475 50.62 5.63 -9.86
CA ASP A 475 49.88 5.01 -8.77
C ASP A 475 49.85 3.49 -8.91
N CYS A 476 49.69 2.94 -10.13
CA CYS A 476 49.83 1.51 -10.41
C CYS A 476 51.24 1.01 -10.05
N MET A 477 52.30 1.72 -10.45
CA MET A 477 53.68 1.33 -10.12
C MET A 477 53.93 1.31 -8.60
N ASN A 478 53.40 2.30 -7.89
CA ASN A 478 53.64 2.47 -6.45
C ASN A 478 52.79 1.50 -5.60
N LYS A 479 51.52 1.33 -5.95
CA LYS A 479 50.57 0.53 -5.16
C LYS A 479 50.52 -0.95 -5.58
N ARG A 480 50.87 -1.28 -6.82
CA ARG A 480 50.78 -2.65 -7.38
C ARG A 480 52.09 -3.10 -8.04
N LYS A 481 53.00 -3.64 -7.23
CA LYS A 481 54.35 -4.06 -7.67
C LYS A 481 54.35 -5.05 -8.85
N SER A 482 53.33 -5.90 -8.95
CA SER A 482 53.14 -6.86 -10.05
C SER A 482 52.98 -6.20 -11.41
N LEU A 483 52.49 -4.95 -11.46
CA LEU A 483 52.24 -4.19 -12.70
C LEU A 483 53.44 -3.38 -13.19
N GLN A 484 54.57 -3.41 -12.48
CA GLN A 484 55.73 -2.55 -12.80
C GLN A 484 56.24 -2.75 -14.23
N LYS A 485 56.28 -4.00 -14.72
CA LYS A 485 56.71 -4.29 -16.10
C LYS A 485 55.76 -3.70 -17.13
N GLN A 486 54.45 -3.80 -16.89
CA GLN A 486 53.42 -3.30 -17.80
C GLN A 486 53.36 -1.78 -17.80
N CYS A 487 53.60 -1.13 -16.65
CA CYS A 487 53.74 0.32 -16.58
C CYS A 487 54.96 0.82 -17.39
N ILE A 488 56.09 0.11 -17.34
CA ILE A 488 57.26 0.42 -18.17
C ILE A 488 56.90 0.30 -19.66
N VAL A 489 56.27 -0.80 -20.08
CA VAL A 489 55.84 -0.99 -21.47
C VAL A 489 54.89 0.11 -21.93
N PHE A 490 53.94 0.50 -21.09
CA PHE A 490 53.05 1.63 -21.34
C PHE A 490 53.81 2.95 -21.59
N LEU A 491 54.81 3.26 -20.75
CA LEU A 491 55.63 4.46 -20.91
C LEU A 491 56.53 4.41 -22.16
N GLU A 492 56.92 3.21 -22.62
CA GLU A 492 57.64 3.01 -23.88
C GLU A 492 56.74 3.34 -25.08
N HIS A 493 55.48 2.92 -25.07
CA HIS A 493 54.52 3.14 -26.16
C HIS A 493 53.87 4.52 -26.15
N SER A 494 53.74 5.15 -24.98
CA SER A 494 53.05 6.43 -24.82
C SER A 494 53.93 7.48 -24.10
N PRO A 495 55.04 7.90 -24.73
CA PRO A 495 55.94 8.90 -24.15
C PRO A 495 55.21 10.22 -23.87
N GLY A 496 55.44 10.81 -22.71
CA GLY A 496 54.87 12.10 -22.28
C GLY A 496 55.84 13.25 -22.45
N SER A 497 55.35 14.48 -22.21
CA SER A 497 56.21 15.66 -22.14
C SER A 497 56.91 15.73 -20.79
N ILE A 498 58.18 16.12 -20.79
CA ILE A 498 58.96 16.41 -19.57
C ILE A 498 58.38 17.55 -18.71
N THR A 499 57.49 18.37 -19.28
CA THR A 499 56.78 19.42 -18.54
C THR A 499 55.70 18.87 -17.61
N ASN A 500 55.25 17.63 -17.86
CA ASN A 500 54.28 16.92 -17.04
C ASN A 500 54.99 16.29 -15.83
N LYS A 501 54.66 16.76 -14.62
CA LYS A 501 55.32 16.34 -13.37
C LYS A 501 55.06 14.87 -13.05
N GLU A 502 53.88 14.35 -13.38
CA GLU A 502 53.50 12.96 -13.18
C GLU A 502 54.29 12.03 -14.12
N TYR A 503 54.47 12.42 -15.38
CA TYR A 503 55.32 11.67 -16.32
C TYR A 503 56.79 11.62 -15.85
N VAL A 504 57.33 12.75 -15.39
CA VAL A 504 58.68 12.79 -14.81
C VAL A 504 58.79 11.88 -13.58
N SER A 505 57.77 11.89 -12.73
CA SER A 505 57.72 11.01 -11.55
C SER A 505 57.64 9.52 -11.94
N CYS A 506 56.96 9.19 -13.05
CA CYS A 506 56.97 7.85 -13.63
C CYS A 506 58.37 7.43 -14.09
N LEU A 507 59.13 8.32 -14.74
CA LEU A 507 60.52 8.04 -15.16
C LEU A 507 61.44 7.77 -13.96
N GLU A 508 61.28 8.55 -12.89
CA GLU A 508 62.00 8.36 -11.63
C GLU A 508 61.62 7.04 -10.96
N ALA A 509 60.32 6.72 -10.86
CA ALA A 509 59.85 5.48 -10.24
C ALA A 509 60.23 4.21 -11.02
N ALA A 510 60.16 4.27 -12.36
CA ALA A 510 60.46 3.13 -13.22
C ALA A 510 61.94 2.74 -13.21
N GLY A 511 62.84 3.73 -13.12
CA GLY A 511 64.28 3.50 -13.06
C GLY A 511 64.84 2.69 -14.24
N ASN A 512 64.22 2.81 -15.41
CA ASN A 512 64.60 2.07 -16.62
C ASN A 512 65.24 3.00 -17.65
N LEU A 513 66.48 2.71 -18.03
CA LEU A 513 67.28 3.52 -18.95
C LEU A 513 66.61 3.68 -20.33
N LYS A 514 65.88 2.67 -20.81
CA LYS A 514 65.21 2.70 -22.13
C LYS A 514 64.17 3.81 -22.25
N LEU A 515 63.48 4.12 -21.15
CA LEU A 515 62.44 5.17 -21.16
C LEU A 515 63.03 6.55 -21.46
N TYR A 516 64.24 6.82 -20.97
CA TYR A 516 64.96 8.05 -21.27
C TYR A 516 65.42 8.12 -22.73
N GLU A 517 65.64 6.97 -23.39
CA GLU A 517 65.98 6.94 -24.81
C GLU A 517 64.84 7.40 -25.71
N ASN A 518 63.60 7.49 -25.22
CA ASN A 518 62.47 8.01 -25.98
C ASN A 518 62.28 9.53 -25.81
N VAL A 519 62.97 10.16 -24.86
CA VAL A 519 62.87 11.61 -24.62
C VAL A 519 63.87 12.38 -25.50
N PRO A 520 63.53 13.52 -26.12
CA PRO A 520 64.48 14.37 -26.83
C PRO A 520 65.65 14.81 -25.94
N ILE A 521 66.86 14.90 -26.51
CA ILE A 521 68.09 15.22 -25.73
C ILE A 521 68.00 16.61 -25.08
N GLN A 522 67.39 17.58 -25.77
CA GLN A 522 67.21 18.92 -25.23
C GLN A 522 66.23 18.93 -24.05
N GLU A 523 65.15 18.16 -24.12
CA GLU A 523 64.21 18.01 -23.00
C GLU A 523 64.89 17.30 -21.81
N LEU A 524 65.67 16.26 -22.07
CA LEU A 524 66.47 15.60 -21.02
C LEU A 524 67.43 16.59 -20.34
N PHE A 525 68.02 17.52 -21.09
CA PHE A 525 68.89 18.57 -20.58
C PHE A 525 68.17 19.45 -19.57
N ASP A 526 67.06 20.04 -19.99
CA ASP A 526 66.28 20.96 -19.16
C ASP A 526 65.82 20.27 -17.86
N LEU A 527 65.43 19.01 -18.02
CA LEU A 527 64.91 18.18 -16.95
C LEU A 527 65.99 17.82 -15.89
N VAL A 528 67.21 17.46 -16.29
CA VAL A 528 68.27 17.13 -15.32
C VAL A 528 68.96 18.35 -14.72
N GLN A 529 68.94 19.51 -15.40
CA GLN A 529 69.36 20.77 -14.80
C GLN A 529 68.41 21.21 -13.68
N GLY A 530 67.09 21.04 -13.89
CA GLY A 530 66.07 21.36 -12.90
C GLY A 530 65.87 20.32 -11.80
N ASN A 531 66.37 19.09 -11.96
CA ASN A 531 66.14 17.98 -11.02
C ASN A 531 67.42 17.17 -10.69
N PRO A 532 68.15 17.55 -9.62
CA PRO A 532 69.39 16.88 -9.21
C PRO A 532 69.24 15.40 -8.86
N ARG A 533 68.05 14.97 -8.41
CA ARG A 533 67.79 13.55 -8.09
C ARG A 533 67.81 12.71 -9.36
N MET A 534 67.16 13.21 -10.41
CA MET A 534 67.11 12.50 -11.67
C MET A 534 68.46 12.52 -12.40
N LYS A 535 69.27 13.59 -12.27
CA LYS A 535 70.67 13.60 -12.72
C LYS A 535 71.45 12.42 -12.11
N LYS A 536 71.37 12.26 -10.78
CA LYS A 536 72.05 11.16 -10.06
C LYS A 536 71.53 9.78 -10.47
N GLN A 537 70.22 9.64 -10.65
CA GLN A 537 69.61 8.38 -11.07
C GLN A 537 70.02 7.98 -12.48
N LEU A 538 69.96 8.92 -13.44
CA LEU A 538 70.35 8.67 -14.83
C LEU A 538 71.83 8.34 -14.95
N GLN A 539 72.71 9.04 -14.23
CA GLN A 539 74.14 8.69 -14.14
C GLN A 539 74.34 7.26 -13.60
N LYS A 540 73.62 6.87 -12.54
CA LYS A 540 73.69 5.51 -11.97
C LYS A 540 73.22 4.44 -12.97
N LEU A 541 72.19 4.72 -13.77
CA LEU A 541 71.68 3.79 -14.79
C LEU A 541 72.65 3.66 -15.98
N LEU A 542 73.20 4.79 -16.47
CA LEU A 542 74.17 4.81 -17.56
C LEU A 542 75.49 4.10 -17.21
N ASN A 543 75.94 4.23 -15.96
CA ASN A 543 77.15 3.56 -15.46
C ASN A 543 76.94 2.04 -15.31
N LYS A 544 75.70 1.58 -15.14
CA LYS A 544 75.36 0.15 -15.07
C LYS A 544 75.15 -0.49 -16.45
N SER A 545 75.00 0.31 -17.52
CA SER A 545 74.75 -0.19 -18.87
C SER A 545 76.04 -0.79 -19.48
N LYS A 546 76.01 -2.10 -19.79
CA LYS A 546 77.14 -2.82 -20.41
C LYS A 546 77.28 -2.58 -21.92
N LYS A 547 76.23 -2.08 -22.60
CA LYS A 547 76.22 -1.76 -24.03
C LYS A 547 75.62 -0.37 -24.23
N SER A 548 76.41 0.55 -24.77
CA SER A 548 76.01 1.96 -24.93
C SER A 548 75.42 2.19 -26.33
N THR A 549 74.17 2.62 -26.40
CA THR A 549 73.56 3.09 -27.65
C THR A 549 74.14 4.46 -28.03
N LYS A 550 74.00 4.89 -29.30
CA LYS A 550 74.41 6.23 -29.74
C LYS A 550 73.81 7.32 -28.84
N LYS A 551 72.52 7.19 -28.52
CA LYS A 551 71.79 8.12 -27.65
C LYS A 551 72.28 8.08 -26.19
N GLN A 552 72.65 6.90 -25.66
CA GLN A 552 73.29 6.81 -24.33
C GLN A 552 74.68 7.47 -24.28
N ASN A 553 75.45 7.43 -25.38
CA ASN A 553 76.72 8.15 -25.46
C ASN A 553 76.51 9.66 -25.49
N GLU A 554 75.50 10.13 -26.21
CA GLU A 554 75.09 11.55 -26.21
C GLU A 554 74.64 12.00 -24.81
N MET A 555 73.85 11.19 -24.10
CA MET A 555 73.47 11.44 -22.70
C MET A 555 74.68 11.46 -21.74
N LYS A 556 75.65 10.55 -21.92
CA LYS A 556 76.88 10.51 -21.10
C LYS A 556 77.76 11.73 -21.32
N ALA A 557 77.96 12.12 -22.58
CA ALA A 557 78.71 13.32 -22.93
C ALA A 557 78.07 14.56 -22.31
N PHE A 558 76.74 14.61 -22.31
CA PHE A 558 76.00 15.70 -21.72
C PHE A 558 76.03 15.72 -20.17
N LEU A 559 75.89 14.59 -19.47
CA LEU A 559 75.88 14.56 -18.00
C LEU A 559 77.25 14.81 -17.34
N ASN A 560 78.33 14.74 -18.13
CA ASN A 560 79.70 15.04 -17.76
C ASN A 560 80.11 16.50 -18.05
N LEU A 561 79.24 17.25 -18.74
CA LEU A 561 79.21 18.72 -18.74
C LEU A 561 78.36 19.21 -17.56
#